data_AF-A0A803QAL6-F1
#
_entry.id   AF-A0A803QAL6-F1
#
_cell.length_a   1.000
_cell.length_b   1.000
_cell.length_c   1.000
_cell.angle_alpha   90.00
_cell.angle_beta   90.00
_cell.angle_gamma   90.00
#
_symmetry.space_group_name_H-M   'P 1'
#
loop_
_entity.id
_entity.type
_entity.pdbx_description
1 polymer ?
#
loop_
_entity_poly.entity_id
_entity_poly.type
_entity_poly.pdbx_seq_one_letter_code
_entity_poly.pdbx_strand_id
1 'polypeptide(L)'
;MGRTRLPDKAWNYCTMVDGKSCHVCCIFCGHTMWGGVSRLKEHLAQKRGDVAECKRCPANVTMEMQEHLIQVVEEMDEKEKALLDEAIKESLQTHKMEEMKEKNEEADLARACLESVQLYEQELLMRQNGSSSRYDYDETDFDIDMNF
;
A
#
# COMPACT_ATOMS: atom_id res chain seq x y z
N MET A 1 -0.70 11.72 14.32
CA MET A 1 -1.73 11.74 15.37
C MET A 1 -1.33 10.75 16.45
N GLY A 2 -1.00 11.21 17.66
CA GLY A 2 -0.67 10.32 18.76
C GLY A 2 -1.93 9.62 19.24
N ARG A 3 -1.92 8.28 19.31
CA ARG A 3 -2.96 7.53 20.01
C ARG A 3 -2.94 8.02 21.46
N THR A 4 -3.92 8.81 21.87
CA THR A 4 -4.21 9.05 23.29
C THR A 4 -4.65 7.70 23.85
N ARG A 5 -3.67 6.87 24.24
CA ARG A 5 -3.94 5.60 24.90
C ARG A 5 -4.61 5.96 26.21
N LEU A 6 -5.90 5.67 26.32
CA LEU A 6 -6.56 5.58 27.61
C LEU A 6 -5.67 4.73 28.53
N PRO A 7 -5.41 5.18 29.76
CA PRO A 7 -4.59 4.43 30.70
C PRO A 7 -5.18 3.02 30.85
N ASP A 8 -4.32 2.01 30.63
CA ASP A 8 -4.72 0.61 30.60
C ASP A 8 -5.33 0.22 31.95
N LYS A 9 -6.58 -0.25 31.95
CA LYS A 9 -7.29 -0.62 33.18
C LYS A 9 -6.58 -1.72 33.96
N ALA A 10 -5.75 -2.53 33.30
CA ALA A 10 -5.00 -3.59 33.97
C ALA A 10 -3.99 -3.08 35.00
N TRP A 11 -3.58 -1.80 34.94
CA TRP A 11 -2.76 -1.18 35.98
C TRP A 11 -3.46 -1.14 37.35
N ASN A 12 -4.79 -1.16 37.40
CA ASN A 12 -5.53 -1.23 38.65
C ASN A 12 -5.41 -2.59 39.36
N TYR A 13 -4.93 -3.61 38.64
CA TYR A 13 -4.81 -4.99 39.12
C TYR A 13 -3.36 -5.40 39.41
N CYS A 14 -2.43 -4.44 39.44
CA CYS A 14 -1.05 -4.69 39.85
C CYS A 14 -0.45 -3.54 40.65
N THR A 15 0.68 -3.85 41.30
CA THR A 15 1.57 -2.86 41.88
C THR A 15 2.92 -2.90 41.17
N MET A 16 3.56 -1.75 40.98
CA MET A 16 4.91 -1.68 40.43
C MET A 16 5.92 -2.07 41.51
N VAL A 17 6.82 -2.98 41.15
CA VAL A 17 7.94 -3.38 42.00
C VAL A 17 9.14 -2.52 41.63
N ASP A 18 9.85 -2.01 42.65
CA ASP A 18 11.02 -1.13 42.51
C ASP A 18 10.76 0.17 41.71
N GLY A 19 9.49 0.59 41.60
CA GLY A 19 9.09 1.75 40.79
C GLY A 19 9.24 1.54 39.27
N LYS A 20 9.45 0.29 38.81
CA LYS A 20 9.63 -0.03 37.39
C LYS A 20 8.33 -0.55 36.79
N SER A 21 7.84 0.08 35.73
CA SER A 21 6.64 -0.36 34.99
C SER A 21 6.80 -1.73 34.31
N CYS A 22 8.04 -2.17 34.09
CA CYS A 22 8.32 -3.49 33.54
C CYS A 22 8.27 -4.61 34.59
N HIS A 23 8.24 -4.27 35.88
CA HIS A 23 8.27 -5.22 36.99
C HIS A 23 7.00 -5.04 37.82
N VAL A 24 6.05 -5.96 37.67
CA VAL A 24 4.70 -5.82 38.26
C VAL A 24 4.34 -7.01 39.12
N CYS A 25 3.67 -6.75 40.24
CA CYS A 25 3.13 -7.76 41.14
C CYS A 25 1.60 -7.79 41.03
N CYS A 26 1.03 -8.96 40.78
CA CYS A 26 -0.41 -9.16 40.69
C CYS A 26 -1.06 -9.02 42.07
N ILE A 27 -2.09 -8.20 42.21
CA ILE A 27 -2.76 -7.98 43.52
C ILE A 27 -3.54 -9.21 44.02
N PHE A 28 -3.94 -10.12 43.11
CA PHE A 28 -4.78 -11.26 43.46
C PHE A 28 -3.97 -12.47 43.97
N CYS A 29 -2.88 -12.80 43.28
CA CYS A 29 -2.07 -13.98 43.60
C CYS A 29 -0.68 -13.65 44.18
N GLY A 30 -0.25 -12.38 44.14
CA GLY A 30 1.09 -11.95 44.56
C GLY A 30 2.21 -12.39 43.61
N HIS A 31 1.87 -12.96 42.45
CA HIS A 31 2.87 -13.38 41.49
C HIS A 31 3.53 -12.15 40.86
N THR A 32 4.86 -12.14 40.87
CA THR A 32 5.67 -11.06 40.33
C THR A 32 6.17 -11.44 38.94
N MET A 33 5.97 -10.55 37.98
CA MET A 33 6.28 -10.79 36.57
C MET A 33 7.12 -9.65 36.00
N TRP A 34 8.08 -10.02 35.16
CA TRP A 34 8.79 -9.09 34.29
C TRP A 34 8.10 -9.01 32.93
N GLY A 35 8.04 -7.83 32.31
CA GLY A 35 7.36 -7.56 31.04
C GLY A 35 6.14 -6.64 31.16
N GLY A 36 5.89 -6.09 32.36
CA GLY A 36 4.89 -5.06 32.60
C GLY A 36 3.44 -5.50 32.40
N VAL A 37 2.58 -4.54 32.07
CA VAL A 37 1.12 -4.72 32.02
C VAL A 37 0.65 -5.72 30.95
N SER A 38 1.42 -5.93 29.88
CA SER A 38 1.04 -6.89 28.82
C SER A 38 0.99 -8.33 29.35
N ARG A 39 2.04 -8.77 30.05
CA ARG A 39 2.07 -10.10 30.67
C ARG A 39 1.10 -10.21 31.84
N LEU A 40 0.84 -9.11 32.54
CA LEU A 40 -0.22 -9.06 33.54
C LEU A 40 -1.60 -9.33 32.92
N LYS A 41 -1.92 -8.73 31.76
CA LYS A 41 -3.18 -8.99 31.06
C LYS A 41 -3.32 -10.46 30.69
N GLU A 42 -2.26 -11.09 30.19
CA GLU A 42 -2.25 -12.53 29.89
C GLU A 42 -2.46 -13.40 31.14
N HIS A 43 -1.76 -13.06 32.24
CA HIS A 43 -1.91 -13.70 33.54
C HIS A 43 -3.34 -13.63 34.07
N LEU A 44 -3.97 -12.44 34.01
CA LEU A 44 -5.34 -12.20 34.49
C LEU A 44 -6.38 -12.82 33.56
N ALA A 45 -6.16 -12.80 32.25
CA ALA A 45 -7.03 -13.44 31.26
C ALA A 45 -6.99 -14.97 31.34
N GLN A 46 -6.11 -15.55 32.18
CA GLN A 46 -5.88 -17.00 32.28
C GLN A 46 -5.61 -17.63 30.90
N LYS A 47 -5.01 -16.85 29.99
CA LYS A 47 -4.68 -17.33 28.65
C LYS A 47 -3.50 -18.28 28.79
N ARG A 48 -3.68 -19.53 28.34
CA ARG A 48 -2.59 -20.50 28.28
C ARG A 48 -1.52 -20.01 27.29
N GLY A 49 -0.29 -19.87 27.76
CA GLY A 49 0.82 -19.32 26.98
C GLY A 49 2.08 -19.20 27.83
N ASP A 50 2.87 -18.15 27.57
CA ASP A 50 4.18 -17.92 28.20
C ASP A 50 4.11 -17.46 29.66
N VAL A 51 2.93 -17.09 30.13
CA VAL A 51 2.70 -16.56 31.48
C VAL A 51 1.80 -17.50 32.26
N ALA A 52 2.14 -17.77 33.52
CA ALA A 52 1.32 -18.58 34.40
C ALA A 52 -0.06 -17.93 34.61
N GLU A 53 -1.13 -18.72 34.64
CA GLU A 53 -2.48 -18.24 34.88
C GLU A 53 -2.71 -17.79 36.33
N CYS A 54 -3.53 -16.75 36.53
CA CYS A 54 -3.92 -16.32 37.87
C CYS A 54 -5.03 -17.20 38.44
N LYS A 55 -4.70 -18.09 39.38
CA LYS A 55 -5.69 -18.95 40.05
C LYS A 55 -6.59 -18.22 41.07
N ARG A 56 -6.27 -16.97 41.41
CA ARG A 56 -7.00 -16.15 42.39
C ARG A 56 -7.72 -14.95 41.78
N CYS A 57 -7.64 -14.78 40.45
CA CYS A 57 -8.30 -13.68 39.76
C CYS A 57 -9.83 -13.88 39.77
N PRO A 58 -10.62 -12.86 40.11
CA PRO A 58 -12.07 -12.96 40.06
C PRO A 58 -12.56 -12.98 38.60
N ALA A 59 -13.67 -13.69 38.36
CA ALA A 59 -14.16 -13.98 37.01
C ALA A 59 -14.46 -12.72 36.18
N ASN A 60 -14.95 -11.65 36.81
CA ASN A 60 -15.22 -10.38 36.13
C ASN A 60 -13.96 -9.77 35.50
N VAL A 61 -12.83 -9.81 36.21
CA VAL A 61 -11.56 -9.27 35.71
C VAL A 61 -11.00 -10.20 34.64
N THR A 62 -11.11 -11.52 34.82
CA THR A 62 -10.68 -12.49 33.81
C THR A 62 -11.41 -12.26 32.47
N MET A 63 -12.74 -12.11 32.51
CA MET A 63 -13.53 -11.85 31.30
C MET A 63 -13.17 -10.51 30.65
N GLU A 64 -13.04 -9.43 31.44
CA GLU A 64 -12.66 -8.11 30.92
C GLU A 64 -11.31 -8.18 30.18
N MET A 65 -10.32 -8.88 30.75
CA MET A 65 -9.01 -9.03 30.12
C MET A 65 -9.05 -9.94 28.89
N GLN A 66 -9.85 -11.01 28.90
CA GLN A 66 -10.04 -11.88 27.73
C GLN A 66 -10.66 -11.12 26.56
N GLU A 67 -11.74 -10.38 26.82
CA GLU A 67 -12.43 -9.58 25.82
C GLU A 67 -11.50 -8.52 25.22
N HIS A 68 -10.74 -7.81 26.06
CA HIS A 68 -9.75 -6.85 25.58
C HIS A 68 -8.70 -7.52 24.69
N LEU A 69 -8.22 -8.72 25.02
CA LEU A 69 -7.24 -9.42 24.19
C LEU A 69 -7.83 -9.85 22.83
N ILE A 70 -9.09 -10.27 22.80
CA ILE A 70 -9.80 -10.63 21.56
C ILE A 70 -9.97 -9.38 20.68
N GLN A 71 -10.48 -8.29 21.25
CA GLN A 71 -10.66 -7.02 20.52
C GLN A 71 -9.36 -6.52 19.89
N VAL A 72 -8.23 -6.63 20.59
CA VAL A 72 -6.92 -6.24 20.03
C VAL A 72 -6.54 -7.09 18.83
N VAL A 73 -6.83 -8.40 18.84
CA VAL A 73 -6.54 -9.30 17.71
C VAL A 73 -7.44 -8.96 16.53
N GLU A 74 -8.76 -8.82 16.75
CA GLU A 74 -9.71 -8.43 15.71
C GLU A 74 -9.34 -7.09 15.08
N GLU A 75 -8.99 -6.10 15.91
CA GLU A 75 -8.51 -4.80 15.44
C GLU A 75 -7.20 -4.87 14.64
N MET A 76 -6.35 -5.87 14.88
CA MET A 76 -5.13 -6.08 14.13
C MET A 76 -5.43 -6.76 12.79
N ASP A 77 -6.27 -7.78 12.79
CA ASP A 77 -6.70 -8.51 11.60
C ASP A 77 -7.46 -7.59 10.64
N GLU A 78 -8.33 -6.71 11.15
CA GLU A 78 -9.03 -5.70 10.35
C GLU A 78 -8.07 -4.71 9.70
N LYS A 79 -7.06 -4.24 10.45
CA LYS A 79 -6.03 -3.33 9.92
C LYS A 79 -5.19 -4.01 8.85
N GLU A 80 -4.80 -5.26 9.09
CA GLU A 80 -4.06 -6.06 8.11
C GLU A 80 -4.88 -6.25 6.83
N LYS A 81 -6.14 -6.68 6.96
CA LYS A 81 -7.05 -6.83 5.82
C LYS A 81 -7.23 -5.53 5.04
N ALA A 82 -7.39 -4.40 5.72
CA ALA A 82 -7.52 -3.09 5.06
C ALA A 82 -6.25 -2.69 4.30
N LEU A 83 -5.06 -2.99 4.83
CA LEU A 83 -3.79 -2.76 4.14
C LEU A 83 -3.66 -3.64 2.89
N LEU A 84 -4.05 -4.92 2.97
CA LEU A 84 -4.06 -5.81 1.81
C LEU A 84 -5.06 -5.33 0.74
N ASP A 85 -6.26 -4.93 1.14
CA ASP A 85 -7.30 -4.47 0.21
C ASP A 85 -6.85 -3.22 -0.56
N GLU A 86 -6.22 -2.25 0.13
CA GLU A 86 -5.69 -1.06 -0.53
C GLU A 86 -4.54 -1.41 -1.50
N ALA A 87 -3.62 -2.30 -1.10
CA ALA A 87 -2.53 -2.75 -1.98
C ALA A 87 -3.06 -3.47 -3.24
N ILE A 88 -4.10 -4.29 -3.09
CA ILE A 88 -4.77 -4.96 -4.22
C ILE A 88 -5.41 -3.91 -5.13
N LYS A 89 -6.10 -2.91 -4.56
CA LYS A 89 -6.74 -1.84 -5.32
C LYS A 89 -5.74 -0.99 -6.10
N GLU A 90 -4.61 -0.62 -5.50
CA GLU A 90 -3.52 0.10 -6.17
C GLU A 90 -2.97 -0.71 -7.34
N SER A 91 -2.68 -1.99 -7.14
CA SER A 91 -2.17 -2.91 -8.18
C SER A 91 -3.15 -3.07 -9.35
N LEU A 92 -4.46 -3.20 -9.06
CA LEU A 92 -5.49 -3.25 -10.10
C LEU A 92 -5.59 -1.94 -10.87
N GLN A 93 -5.37 -0.81 -10.20
CA GLN A 93 -5.42 0.50 -10.85
C GLN A 93 -4.22 0.72 -11.77
N THR A 94 -3.02 0.31 -11.37
CA THR A 94 -1.81 0.41 -12.23
C THR A 94 -1.96 -0.47 -13.46
N HIS A 95 -2.39 -1.73 -13.30
CA HIS A 95 -2.61 -2.64 -14.42
C HIS A 95 -3.63 -2.08 -15.42
N LYS A 96 -4.76 -1.52 -14.94
CA LYS A 96 -5.76 -0.90 -15.81
C LYS A 96 -5.22 0.30 -16.58
N MET A 97 -4.33 1.08 -15.96
CA MET A 97 -3.73 2.24 -16.61
C MET A 97 -2.71 1.81 -17.68
N GLU A 98 -1.91 0.79 -17.40
CA GLU A 98 -0.98 0.18 -18.36
C GLU A 98 -1.73 -0.42 -19.55
N GLU A 99 -2.79 -1.21 -19.30
CA GLU A 99 -3.62 -1.79 -20.35
C GLU A 99 -4.29 -0.71 -21.24
N MET A 100 -4.77 0.38 -20.64
CA MET A 100 -5.32 1.50 -21.42
C MET A 100 -4.25 2.21 -22.26
N LYS A 101 -3.04 2.36 -21.73
CA LYS A 101 -1.92 2.99 -22.43
C LYS A 101 -1.52 2.16 -23.65
N GLU A 102 -1.39 0.85 -23.48
CA GLU A 102 -1.09 -0.09 -24.57
C GLU A 102 -2.15 -0.04 -25.68
N LYS A 103 -3.44 -0.07 -25.31
CA LYS A 103 -4.54 0.03 -26.29
C LYS A 103 -4.53 1.36 -27.04
N ASN A 104 -4.21 2.45 -26.36
CA ASN A 104 -4.12 3.75 -27.01
C ASN A 104 -2.93 3.81 -27.98
N GLU A 105 -1.77 3.33 -27.57
CA GLU A 105 -0.57 3.26 -28.42
C GLU A 105 -0.81 2.39 -29.66
N GLU A 106 -1.49 1.25 -29.51
CA GLU A 106 -1.89 0.39 -30.64
C GLU A 106 -2.86 1.11 -31.59
N ALA A 107 -3.85 1.84 -31.06
CA ALA A 107 -4.79 2.60 -31.88
C ALA A 107 -4.11 3.75 -32.64
N ASP A 108 -3.16 4.44 -32.01
CA ASP A 108 -2.39 5.52 -32.63
C ASP A 108 -1.45 4.98 -33.72
N LEU A 109 -0.80 3.83 -33.48
CA LEU A 109 0.01 3.14 -34.49
C LEU A 109 -0.84 2.69 -35.68
N ALA A 110 -2.01 2.09 -35.42
CA ALA A 110 -2.93 1.68 -36.47
C ALA A 110 -3.42 2.86 -37.32
N ARG A 111 -3.68 4.01 -36.68
CA ARG A 111 -4.07 5.25 -37.37
C ARG A 111 -2.94 5.76 -38.27
N ALA A 112 -1.71 5.81 -37.78
CA ALA A 112 -0.55 6.25 -38.56
C ALA A 112 -0.30 5.33 -39.76
N CYS A 113 -0.42 4.01 -39.58
CA CYS A 113 -0.35 3.04 -40.68
C CYS A 113 -1.43 3.32 -41.74
N LEU A 114 -2.69 3.50 -41.34
CA LEU A 114 -3.78 3.78 -42.27
C LEU A 114 -3.56 5.08 -43.05
N GLU A 115 -3.14 6.15 -42.38
CA GLU A 115 -2.85 7.45 -43.01
C GLU A 115 -1.72 7.34 -44.03
N SER A 116 -0.64 6.62 -43.70
CA SER A 116 0.47 6.41 -44.62
C SER A 116 0.05 5.66 -45.90
N VAL A 117 -0.84 4.67 -45.77
CA VAL A 117 -1.39 3.93 -46.92
C VAL A 117 -2.24 4.86 -47.79
N GLN A 118 -3.11 5.68 -47.19
CA GLN A 118 -3.95 6.62 -47.91
C GLN A 118 -3.14 7.67 -48.68
N LEU A 119 -2.09 8.21 -48.08
CA LEU A 119 -1.18 9.16 -48.73
C LEU A 119 -0.50 8.52 -49.95
N TYR A 120 -0.01 7.29 -49.81
CA TYR A 120 0.59 6.55 -50.91
C TYR A 120 -0.40 6.32 -52.06
N GLU A 121 -1.63 5.90 -51.76
CA GLU A 121 -2.68 5.74 -52.77
C GLU A 121 -3.00 7.06 -53.48
N GLN A 122 -3.09 8.17 -52.73
CA GLN A 122 -3.31 9.49 -53.29
C GLN A 122 -2.16 9.91 -54.22
N GLU A 123 -0.90 9.69 -53.84
CA GLU A 123 0.25 9.94 -54.70
C GLU A 123 0.19 9.14 -56.00
N LEU A 124 -0.17 7.86 -55.96
CA LEU A 124 -0.31 7.04 -57.16
C LEU A 124 -1.37 7.58 -58.12
N LEU A 125 -2.51 8.02 -57.60
CA LEU A 125 -3.56 8.65 -58.40
C LEU A 125 -3.10 9.95 -59.04
N MET A 126 -2.35 10.79 -58.30
CA MET A 126 -1.77 12.02 -58.84
C MET A 126 -0.77 11.74 -59.97
N ARG A 127 0.04 10.68 -59.82
CA ARG A 127 0.98 10.22 -60.87
C ARG A 127 0.27 9.68 -62.12
N GLN A 128 -0.89 9.03 -61.97
CA GLN A 128 -1.69 8.52 -63.09
C GLN A 128 -2.50 9.62 -63.81
N ASN A 129 -2.98 10.63 -63.08
CA ASN A 129 -3.81 11.71 -63.63
C ASN A 129 -3.01 12.89 -64.22
N GLY A 130 -1.67 12.83 -64.21
CA GLY A 130 -0.84 13.68 -65.08
C GLY A 130 -0.97 15.19 -64.87
N SER A 131 -1.11 15.69 -63.64
CA SER A 131 -0.81 17.10 -63.37
C SER A 131 0.71 17.26 -63.19
N SER A 132 1.41 17.43 -64.30
CA SER A 132 2.83 17.75 -64.32
C SER A 132 3.05 19.15 -63.75
N SER A 133 3.35 19.24 -62.45
CA SER A 133 4.09 20.37 -61.91
C SER A 133 5.52 19.89 -61.67
N ARG A 134 6.40 20.30 -62.58
CA ARG A 134 7.85 20.13 -62.50
C ARG A 134 8.29 20.93 -61.28
N TYR A 135 8.72 20.25 -60.21
CA TYR A 135 9.52 20.93 -59.19
C TYR A 135 10.86 21.24 -59.85
N ASP A 136 11.04 22.47 -60.30
CA ASP A 136 12.35 22.97 -60.71
C ASP A 136 13.20 23.12 -59.44
N TYR A 137 14.04 22.12 -59.20
CA TYR A 137 15.22 22.29 -58.35
C TYR A 137 16.19 23.13 -59.19
N ASP A 138 16.30 24.42 -58.87
CA ASP A 138 17.33 25.27 -59.46
C ASP A 138 18.68 24.82 -58.90
N GLU A 139 19.43 24.06 -59.70
CA GLU A 139 20.73 23.47 -59.36
C GLU A 139 21.91 24.46 -59.56
N THR A 140 21.65 25.77 -59.55
CA THR A 140 22.70 26.79 -59.68
C THR A 140 22.49 27.95 -58.71
N ASP A 141 22.86 27.74 -57.44
CA ASP A 141 23.40 28.84 -56.63
C ASP A 141 24.35 28.27 -55.56
N PHE A 142 25.46 27.72 -56.05
CA PHE A 142 26.60 27.29 -55.25
C PHE A 142 27.85 28.05 -55.70
N ASP A 143 27.78 29.38 -55.73
CA ASP A 143 28.97 30.25 -55.78
C ASP A 143 29.09 31.00 -54.45
N ILE A 144 29.55 30.28 -53.42
CA ILE A 144 30.17 30.91 -52.25
C ILE A 144 31.56 31.36 -52.71
N ASP A 145 31.69 32.65 -53.01
CA ASP A 145 32.97 33.33 -53.17
C ASP A 145 33.80 33.15 -51.89
N MET A 146 34.70 32.16 -51.92
CA MET A 146 35.77 32.00 -50.96
C MET A 146 37.08 32.28 -51.69
N ASN A 147 37.46 33.54 -51.78
CA ASN A 147 38.83 33.93 -52.13
C ASN A 147 39.49 34.73 -51.01
N PHE A 148 40.76 34.38 -50.90
CA PHE A 148 41.76 34.57 -49.86
C PHE A 148 42.14 36.03 -49.59
#